data_AF-A0A7C3LMN0-F1
#
_entry.id   AF-A0A7C3LMN0-F1
#
_cell.length_a   1.000
_cell.length_b   1.000
_cell.length_c   1.000
_cell.angle_alpha   90.00
_cell.angle_beta   90.00
_cell.angle_gamma   90.00
#
_symmetry.space_group_name_H-M   'P 1'
#
loop_
_entity.id
_entity.type
_entity.pdbx_description
1 polymer ?
#
loop_
_entity_poly.entity_id
_entity_poly.type
_entity_poly.pdbx_seq_one_letter_code
_entity_poly.pdbx_strand_id
1 'polypeptide(L)'
;MLALGPAESADESLKALNFILEAWEEGTGSGIAPEMMAYAALYAALTDLVAAFGEESVISLVQGLAPRVEKGEFTLYRSRQ
;
A
#
# COMPACT_ATOMS: atom_id res chain seq x y z
N MET A 1 -26.54 -5.35 -14.46
CA MET A 1 -25.18 -4.97 -14.02
C MET A 1 -25.35 -3.89 -12.98
N LEU A 2 -25.46 -4.27 -11.70
CA LEU A 2 -25.68 -3.32 -10.60
C LEU A 2 -24.43 -2.47 -10.45
N ALA A 3 -24.58 -1.15 -10.60
CA ALA A 3 -23.54 -0.21 -10.23
C ALA A 3 -23.45 -0.20 -8.70
N LEU A 4 -22.37 -0.77 -8.17
CA LEU A 4 -22.05 -0.77 -6.75
C LEU A 4 -22.03 0.68 -6.24
N GLY A 5 -22.71 0.93 -5.13
CA GLY A 5 -22.79 2.27 -4.56
C GLY A 5 -21.47 2.70 -3.91
N PRO A 6 -21.20 4.01 -3.76
CA PRO A 6 -19.98 4.52 -3.13
C PRO A 6 -19.77 4.09 -1.66
N ALA A 7 -20.83 3.59 -1.00
CA ALA A 7 -20.74 3.04 0.35
C ALA A 7 -20.19 1.60 0.36
N GLU A 8 -20.48 0.78 -0.66
CA GLU A 8 -19.96 -0.59 -0.77
C GLU A 8 -18.46 -0.59 -1.07
N SER A 9 -17.99 0.33 -1.94
CA SER A 9 -16.55 0.46 -2.23
C SER A 9 -15.73 0.97 -1.05
N ALA A 10 -16.32 1.81 -0.19
CA ALA A 10 -15.68 2.25 1.05
C ALA A 10 -15.56 1.10 2.06
N ASP A 11 -16.59 0.26 2.18
CA ASP A 11 -16.57 -0.94 3.03
C ASP A 11 -15.53 -1.96 2.54
N GLU A 12 -15.47 -2.21 1.22
CA GLU A 12 -14.45 -3.06 0.60
C GLU A 12 -13.03 -2.53 0.82
N SER A 13 -12.83 -1.22 0.70
CA SER A 13 -11.52 -0.59 0.92
C SER A 13 -11.06 -0.72 2.38
N LEU A 14 -11.97 -0.50 3.34
CA LEU A 14 -11.68 -0.69 4.77
C LEU A 14 -11.40 -2.15 5.10
N LYS A 15 -12.17 -3.07 4.52
CA LYS A 15 -11.96 -4.51 4.68
C LYS A 15 -10.60 -4.95 4.15
N ALA A 16 -10.19 -4.47 2.97
CA ALA A 16 -8.87 -4.75 2.41
C ALA A 16 -7.74 -4.21 3.31
N LEU A 17 -7.90 -2.99 3.85
CA LEU A 17 -6.93 -2.42 4.79
C LEU A 17 -6.79 -3.29 6.05
N ASN A 18 -7.91 -3.73 6.64
CA ASN A 18 -7.88 -4.59 7.82
C ASN A 18 -7.12 -5.89 7.57
N PHE A 19 -7.34 -6.55 6.42
CA PHE A 19 -6.58 -7.76 6.07
C PHE A 19 -5.07 -7.52 5.99
N ILE A 20 -4.65 -6.37 5.43
CA ILE A 20 -3.23 -6.02 5.37
C ILE A 20 -2.66 -5.75 6.76
N LEU A 21 -3.41 -5.07 7.64
CA LEU A 21 -2.98 -4.81 9.01
C LEU A 21 -2.87 -6.10 9.84
N GLU A 22 -3.83 -7.02 9.70
CA GLU A 22 -3.79 -8.34 10.35
C GLU A 22 -2.56 -9.13 9.87
N ALA A 23 -2.31 -9.19 8.57
CA ALA A 23 -1.11 -9.85 8.02
C ALA A 23 0.18 -9.18 8.51
N TRP A 24 0.16 -7.87 8.74
CA TRP A 24 1.30 -7.12 9.28
C TRP A 24 1.59 -7.49 10.74
N GLU A 25 0.55 -7.54 11.57
CA GLU A 25 0.65 -7.97 12.97
C GLU A 25 1.14 -9.41 13.08
N GLU A 26 0.62 -10.32 12.25
CA GLU A 26 1.04 -11.73 12.24
C GLU A 26 2.51 -11.85 11.81
N GLY A 27 2.90 -11.22 10.71
CA GLY A 27 4.26 -11.28 10.19
C GLY A 27 5.28 -10.74 11.19
N THR A 28 5.03 -9.56 11.76
CA THR A 28 5.92 -8.97 12.76
C THR A 28 5.92 -9.76 14.08
N GLY A 29 4.77 -10.28 14.51
CA GLY A 29 4.65 -11.17 15.67
C GLY A 29 5.41 -12.49 15.53
N SER A 30 5.61 -12.97 14.30
CA SER A 30 6.42 -14.17 14.00
C SER A 30 7.94 -13.90 13.96
N GLY A 31 8.37 -12.64 14.11
CA GLY A 31 9.77 -12.23 14.11
C GLY A 31 10.30 -11.72 12.77
N ILE A 32 9.43 -11.49 11.77
CA ILE A 32 9.82 -10.84 10.52
C ILE A 32 10.02 -9.35 10.78
N ALA A 33 11.15 -8.82 10.32
CA ALA A 33 11.44 -7.39 10.44
C ALA A 33 10.39 -6.55 9.67
N PRO A 34 9.88 -5.44 10.23
CA PRO A 34 8.89 -4.59 9.56
C PRO A 34 9.33 -4.10 8.18
N GLU A 35 10.63 -3.87 7.97
CA GLU A 35 11.19 -3.48 6.68
C GLU A 35 11.02 -4.59 5.63
N MET A 36 11.17 -5.86 6.04
CA MET A 36 10.96 -7.00 5.16
C MET A 36 9.48 -7.18 4.82
N MET A 37 8.58 -6.93 5.78
CA MET A 37 7.14 -6.87 5.52
C MET A 37 6.81 -5.78 4.50
N ALA A 38 7.41 -4.59 4.63
CA ALA A 38 7.23 -3.50 3.69
C ALA A 38 7.69 -3.86 2.27
N TYR A 39 8.88 -4.47 2.14
CA TYR A 39 9.37 -4.93 0.83
C TYR A 39 8.49 -5.99 0.20
N ALA A 40 8.02 -6.97 1.00
CA ALA A 40 7.11 -8.01 0.51
C ALA A 40 5.76 -7.42 0.07
N ALA A 41 5.18 -6.50 0.85
CA ALA A 41 3.94 -5.83 0.51
C ALA A 41 4.06 -5.00 -0.77
N LEU A 42 5.15 -4.23 -0.92
CA LEU A 42 5.43 -3.47 -2.15
C LEU A 42 5.58 -4.39 -3.36
N TYR A 43 6.31 -5.50 -3.21
CA TYR A 43 6.48 -6.47 -4.29
C TYR A 43 5.14 -7.07 -4.74
N ALA A 44 4.33 -7.54 -3.78
CA ALA A 44 3.01 -8.11 -4.06
C ALA A 44 2.10 -7.08 -4.74
N ALA A 45 2.00 -5.87 -4.17
CA ALA A 45 1.16 -4.80 -4.71
C ALA A 45 1.59 -4.40 -6.14
N LEU A 46 2.87 -4.18 -6.39
CA LEU A 46 3.35 -3.81 -7.72
C LEU A 46 3.16 -4.93 -8.74
N THR A 47 3.35 -6.19 -8.34
CA THR A 47 3.11 -7.36 -9.22
C THR A 47 1.66 -7.40 -9.68
N ASP A 48 0.70 -7.28 -8.75
CA ASP A 48 -0.73 -7.31 -9.08
C ASP A 48 -1.15 -6.09 -9.91
N LEU A 49 -0.64 -4.91 -9.59
CA LEU A 49 -0.92 -3.70 -10.37
C LEU A 49 -0.37 -3.79 -11.80
N VAL A 50 0.83 -4.37 -12.00
CA VAL A 50 1.39 -4.58 -13.34
C VAL A 50 0.56 -5.60 -14.10
N ALA A 51 0.13 -6.69 -13.44
CA ALA A 51 -0.73 -7.69 -14.07
C ALA A 51 -2.10 -7.13 -14.49
N ALA A 52 -2.67 -6.23 -13.68
CA ALA A 52 -3.99 -5.64 -13.94
C ALA A 52 -3.95 -4.47 -14.93
N PHE A 53 -2.91 -3.63 -14.90
CA PHE A 53 -2.88 -2.33 -15.59
C PHE A 53 -1.69 -2.12 -16.53
N GLY A 54 -0.72 -3.04 -16.56
CA GLY A 54 0.49 -2.96 -17.38
C GLY A 54 1.61 -2.11 -16.77
N GLU A 55 2.84 -2.32 -17.24
CA GLU A 55 4.05 -1.71 -16.69
C GLU A 55 4.05 -0.17 -16.79
N GLU A 56 3.65 0.39 -17.94
CA GLU A 56 3.65 1.86 -18.14
C GLU A 56 2.73 2.59 -17.14
N SER A 57 1.56 2.03 -16.87
CA SER A 57 0.61 2.56 -15.88
C SER A 57 1.21 2.59 -14.48
N VAL A 58 1.90 1.50 -14.10
CA VAL A 58 2.52 1.37 -12.78
C VAL A 58 3.76 2.25 -12.66
N ILE A 59 4.55 2.41 -13.72
CA ILE A 59 5.68 3.35 -13.76
C ILE A 59 5.19 4.78 -13.45
N SER A 60 4.09 5.22 -14.08
CA SER A 60 3.51 6.53 -13.82
C SER A 60 3.07 6.69 -12.36
N LEU A 61 2.43 5.66 -11.78
CA LEU A 61 2.05 5.64 -10.38
C LEU A 61 3.27 5.78 -9.45
N VAL A 62 4.32 4.98 -9.68
CA VAL A 62 5.52 4.96 -8.83
C VAL A 62 6.29 6.28 -8.94
N GLN A 63 6.38 6.89 -10.12
CA GLN A 63 6.97 8.22 -10.30
C GLN A 63 6.29 9.29 -9.45
N GLY A 64 4.98 9.17 -9.22
CA GLY A 64 4.23 10.06 -8.33
C GLY A 64 4.57 9.94 -6.85
N LEU A 65 5.20 8.83 -6.42
CA LEU A 65 5.55 8.59 -5.03
C LEU A 65 6.83 9.30 -4.61
N ALA A 66 7.84 9.36 -5.49
CA ALA A 66 9.12 10.01 -5.22
C ALA A 66 8.97 11.46 -4.66
N PRO A 67 8.24 12.38 -5.30
CA PRO A 67 8.09 13.74 -4.77
C PRO A 67 7.30 13.81 -3.46
N ARG A 68 6.50 12.80 -3.12
CA ARG A 68 5.78 12.70 -1.83
C ARG A 68 6.73 12.30 -0.71
N VAL A 69 7.62 11.34 -0.98
CA VAL A 69 8.71 10.94 -0.08
C VAL A 69 9.61 12.15 0.21
N GLU A 70 10.02 12.89 -0.83
CA GLU A 70 10.87 14.09 -0.67
C GLU A 70 10.22 15.17 0.20
N LYS A 71 8.90 15.32 0.11
CA LYS A 71 8.13 16.25 0.96
C LYS A 71 7.99 15.77 2.41
N GLY A 72 8.40 14.55 2.71
CA GLY A 72 8.29 13.92 4.03
C GLY A 72 6.88 13.45 4.34
N GLU A 73 6.05 13.18 3.33
CA GLU A 73 4.65 12.76 3.54
C GLU A 73 4.54 11.44 4.32
N PHE A 74 5.55 10.59 4.22
CA PHE A 74 5.63 9.30 4.92
C PHE A 74 6.52 9.36 6.17
N THR A 75 7.01 10.53 6.56
CA THR A 75 7.83 10.71 7.76
C THR A 75 6.94 11.02 8.95
N LEU A 76 6.70 10.03 9.81
CA LEU A 76 5.84 10.16 11.00
C LEU A 76 6.39 11.13 12.06
N TYR A 77 7.72 11.30 12.12
CA TYR A 77 8.38 12.23 13.04
C TYR A 77 9.21 13.25 12.27
N ARG A 78 8.61 14.38 11.91
CA ARG A 78 9.40 15.57 11.59
C ARG A 78 9.96 16.09 12.91
N SER A 79 11.13 15.62 13.33
CA SER A 79 11.81 16.23 14.48
C SER A 79 11.95 17.71 14.18
N ARG A 80 11.30 18.55 14.99
CA ARG A 80 11.42 19.99 14.92
C ARG A 80 12.85 20.34 15.36
N GLN A 81 13.80 20.28 14.43
CA GLN A 81 15.12 20.87 14.59
C GLN A 81 15.05 22.34 14.19
#